data_AF-A0AAD6AUG3-F1
#
_entry.id   AF-A0AAD6AUG3-F1
#
_cell.length_a   1.000
_cell.length_b   1.000
_cell.length_c   1.000
_cell.angle_alpha   90.00
_cell.angle_beta   90.00
_cell.angle_gamma   90.00
#
_symmetry.space_group_name_H-M   'P 1'
#
loop_
_entity.id
_entity.type
_entity.pdbx_description
1 polymer ?
#
loop_
_entity_poly.entity_id
_entity_poly.type
_entity_poly.pdbx_seq_one_letter_code
_entity_poly.pdbx_strand_id
1 'polypeptide(L)'
;MSLSRIQSLRLAAVVEDCADQLEILGHTLTVQIRKERGDSAVQEKARLTKLRRDCQSITQQVSLLHVDLEEKQCITSLVQLGEEEEPKKRDHQMRREAKKEMEQINQALRIQHEETQEKKEKLKDLSKQARDLQHKMEDLSAKMAHRKKLEEKNLELQLQQTQREGSQAEKLLEHEQELLQRQIKEETRVHEESETFLQRRNEIDGDEEDEQAKARAVTKVQAWWRGCMVRRCLGSFKKEEDKKGKKKKKEGKKKKKK
;
A
#
# COMPACT_ATOMS: atom_id res chain seq x y z
N MET A 1 90.67 2.44 26.53
CA MET A 1 91.05 2.40 27.96
C MET A 1 92.34 1.61 28.08
N SER A 2 93.45 2.24 28.50
CA SER A 2 94.74 1.55 28.70
C SER A 2 94.96 1.25 30.19
N LEU A 3 95.37 0.03 30.50
CA LEU A 3 95.68 -0.42 31.86
C LEU A 3 97.16 -0.21 32.17
N SER A 4 97.50 -0.07 33.46
CA SER A 4 98.91 -0.17 33.85
C SER A 4 99.42 -1.60 33.63
N ARG A 5 100.71 -1.77 33.34
CA ARG A 5 101.30 -3.09 33.07
C ARG A 5 101.01 -4.13 34.17
N ILE A 6 101.08 -3.71 35.44
CA ILE A 6 100.81 -4.58 36.60
C ILE A 6 99.35 -5.01 36.64
N GLN A 7 98.41 -4.09 36.35
CA GLN A 7 96.98 -4.41 36.28
C GLN A 7 96.68 -5.36 35.12
N SER A 8 97.28 -5.10 33.95
CA SER A 8 97.07 -5.93 32.75
C SER A 8 97.53 -7.37 32.96
N LEU A 9 98.71 -7.58 33.56
CA LEU A 9 99.23 -8.91 33.86
C LEU A 9 98.39 -9.66 34.91
N ARG A 10 97.92 -8.96 35.96
CA ARG A 10 97.03 -9.57 36.96
C ARG A 10 95.71 -10.01 36.33
N LEU A 11 95.14 -9.18 35.45
CA LEU A 11 93.92 -9.50 34.72
C LEU A 11 94.14 -10.65 33.73
N ALA A 12 95.26 -10.65 32.98
CA ALA A 12 95.58 -11.71 32.03
C ALA A 12 95.66 -13.09 32.71
N ALA A 13 96.34 -13.18 33.86
CA ALA A 13 96.44 -14.42 34.64
C ALA A 13 95.08 -14.94 35.13
N VAL A 14 94.17 -14.05 35.53
CA VAL A 14 92.80 -14.43 35.94
C VAL A 14 91.98 -14.89 34.73
N VAL A 15 92.12 -14.22 33.59
CA VAL A 15 91.42 -14.56 32.34
C VAL A 15 91.91 -15.90 31.78
N GLU A 16 93.20 -16.20 31.90
CA GLU A 16 93.80 -17.49 31.55
C GLU A 16 93.24 -18.63 32.41
N ASP A 17 93.22 -18.47 33.74
CA ASP A 17 92.61 -19.45 34.65
C ASP A 17 91.11 -19.65 34.35
N CYS A 18 90.39 -18.58 33.97
CA CYS A 18 89.01 -18.69 33.51
C CYS A 18 88.88 -19.49 32.21
N ALA A 19 89.81 -19.35 31.26
CA ALA A 19 89.81 -20.11 30.01
C ALA A 19 89.99 -21.61 30.30
N ASP A 20 90.97 -21.96 31.14
CA ASP A 20 91.24 -23.34 31.55
C ASP A 20 90.01 -23.96 32.25
N GLN A 21 89.39 -23.23 33.18
CA GLN A 21 88.18 -23.68 33.85
C GLN A 21 87.01 -23.90 32.88
N LEU A 22 86.85 -23.03 31.88
CA LEU A 22 85.83 -23.19 30.83
C LEU A 22 86.10 -24.39 29.92
N GLU A 23 87.36 -24.69 29.62
CA GLU A 23 87.73 -25.89 28.85
C GLU A 23 87.42 -27.18 29.61
N ILE A 24 87.75 -27.23 30.91
CA ILE A 24 87.41 -28.33 31.81
C ILE A 24 85.90 -28.52 31.88
N LEU A 25 85.14 -27.41 32.01
CA LEU A 25 83.68 -27.44 32.00
C LEU A 25 83.14 -27.95 30.66
N GLY A 26 83.69 -27.51 29.53
CA GLY A 26 83.31 -27.98 28.19
C GLY A 26 83.55 -29.47 27.98
N HIS A 27 84.65 -30.01 28.53
CA HIS A 27 84.94 -31.44 28.54
C HIS A 27 83.94 -32.21 29.41
N THR A 28 83.63 -31.68 30.59
CA THR A 28 82.65 -32.26 31.52
C THR A 28 81.25 -32.32 30.88
N LEU A 29 80.80 -31.25 30.24
CA LEU A 29 79.54 -31.20 29.50
C LEU A 29 79.51 -32.20 28.34
N THR A 30 80.64 -32.38 27.63
CA THR A 30 80.75 -33.36 26.55
C THR A 30 80.55 -34.79 27.06
N VAL A 31 81.08 -35.11 28.23
CA VAL A 31 80.90 -36.41 28.87
C VAL A 31 79.45 -36.60 29.34
N GLN A 32 78.82 -35.58 29.90
CA GLN A 32 77.41 -35.62 30.33
C GLN A 32 76.46 -35.85 29.15
N ILE A 33 76.63 -35.12 28.05
CA ILE A 33 75.86 -35.30 26.80
C ILE A 33 75.92 -36.75 26.27
N ARG A 34 77.04 -37.45 26.48
CA ARG A 34 77.23 -38.85 26.07
C ARG A 34 76.57 -39.85 27.01
N LYS A 35 76.35 -39.49 28.27
CA LYS A 35 75.78 -40.36 29.31
C LYS A 35 74.25 -40.30 29.41
N GLU A 36 73.63 -39.20 28.99
CA GLU A 36 72.16 -39.00 29.03
C GLU A 36 71.39 -40.00 28.14
N ARG A 37 70.47 -40.81 28.72
CA ARG A 37 69.57 -41.76 28.01
C ARG A 37 68.14 -41.73 28.58
N GLY A 38 67.12 -41.74 27.71
CA GLY A 38 65.68 -41.75 28.05
C GLY A 38 64.86 -40.71 27.27
N ASP A 39 63.52 -40.69 27.40
CA ASP A 39 62.65 -39.75 26.68
C ASP A 39 62.83 -38.29 27.13
N SER A 40 63.16 -38.07 28.40
CA SER A 40 63.63 -36.78 28.96
C SER A 40 65.02 -36.38 28.44
N ALA A 41 65.82 -37.33 27.98
CA ALA A 41 67.19 -37.09 27.54
C ALA A 41 67.27 -36.29 26.24
N VAL A 42 66.22 -36.24 25.41
CA VAL A 42 66.24 -35.44 24.16
C VAL A 42 66.29 -33.95 24.48
N GLN A 43 65.44 -33.49 25.40
CA GLN A 43 65.39 -32.09 25.82
C GLN A 43 66.65 -31.69 26.61
N GLU A 44 67.08 -32.54 27.55
CA GLU A 44 68.27 -32.23 28.36
C GLU A 44 69.56 -32.28 27.54
N LYS A 45 69.70 -33.24 26.62
CA LYS A 45 70.83 -33.30 25.70
C LYS A 45 70.89 -32.07 24.79
N ALA A 46 69.75 -31.55 24.34
CA ALA A 46 69.70 -30.30 23.58
C ALA A 46 70.16 -29.10 24.43
N ARG A 47 69.71 -29.02 25.70
CA ARG A 47 70.12 -27.99 26.66
C ARG A 47 71.64 -28.02 26.93
N LEU A 48 72.18 -29.20 27.24
CA LEU A 48 73.62 -29.39 27.48
C LEU A 48 74.46 -29.10 26.23
N THR A 49 73.97 -29.47 25.03
CA THR A 49 74.66 -29.16 23.77
C THR A 49 74.70 -27.65 23.51
N LYS A 50 73.63 -26.93 23.85
CA LYS A 50 73.61 -25.46 23.79
C LYS A 50 74.63 -24.87 24.77
N LEU A 51 74.57 -25.27 26.04
CA LEU A 51 75.48 -24.78 27.08
C LEU A 51 76.95 -25.02 26.70
N ARG A 52 77.27 -26.17 26.12
CA ARG A 52 78.62 -26.45 25.60
C ARG A 52 79.06 -25.46 24.52
N ARG A 53 78.17 -25.12 23.57
CA ARG A 53 78.48 -24.12 22.53
C ARG A 53 78.70 -22.73 23.14
N ASP A 54 77.88 -22.37 24.12
CA ASP A 54 78.00 -21.11 24.85
C ASP A 54 79.37 -21.05 25.55
N CYS A 55 79.79 -22.13 26.24
CA CYS A 55 81.12 -22.22 26.85
C CYS A 55 82.24 -22.09 25.82
N GLN A 56 82.15 -22.76 24.66
CA GLN A 56 83.15 -22.63 23.59
C GLN A 56 83.25 -21.20 23.06
N SER A 57 82.11 -20.52 22.89
CA SER A 57 82.08 -19.11 22.48
C SER A 57 82.73 -18.20 23.53
N ILE A 58 82.46 -18.45 24.81
CA ILE A 58 83.05 -17.68 25.92
C ILE A 58 84.55 -17.94 25.98
N THR A 59 85.01 -19.19 25.87
CA THR A 59 86.43 -19.53 25.82
C THR A 59 87.13 -18.74 24.70
N GLN A 60 86.57 -18.68 23.49
CA GLN A 60 87.14 -17.91 22.38
C GLN A 60 87.25 -16.41 22.70
N GLN A 61 86.24 -15.83 23.36
CA GLN A 61 86.26 -14.42 23.76
C GLN A 61 87.24 -14.13 24.89
N VAL A 62 87.35 -15.05 25.85
CA VAL A 62 88.30 -15.00 26.96
C VAL A 62 89.74 -15.11 26.43
N SER A 63 90.00 -16.00 25.47
CA SER A 63 91.30 -16.09 24.80
C SER A 63 91.65 -14.81 24.04
N LEU A 64 90.69 -14.19 23.35
CA LEU A 64 90.91 -12.92 22.66
C LEU A 64 91.21 -11.78 23.65
N LEU A 65 90.51 -11.73 24.78
CA LEU A 65 90.75 -10.78 25.86
C LEU A 65 92.13 -10.96 26.49
N HIS A 66 92.57 -12.21 26.67
CA HIS A 66 93.88 -12.52 27.20
C HIS A 66 94.99 -11.93 26.30
N VAL A 67 94.91 -12.14 24.98
CA VAL A 67 95.85 -11.56 24.00
C VAL A 67 95.86 -10.02 24.06
N ASP A 68 94.67 -9.39 24.13
CA ASP A 68 94.56 -7.93 24.25
C ASP A 68 95.20 -7.38 25.54
N LEU A 69 95.11 -8.11 26.65
CA LEU A 69 95.73 -7.74 27.93
C LEU A 69 97.25 -7.95 27.93
N GLU A 70 97.75 -9.01 27.31
CA GLU A 70 99.19 -9.31 27.26
C GLU A 70 99.96 -8.38 26.32
N GLU A 71 99.44 -8.20 25.11
CA GLU A 71 100.12 -7.48 24.03
C GLU A 71 99.81 -5.98 24.04
N LYS A 72 98.53 -5.61 24.18
CA LYS A 72 98.05 -4.24 23.95
C LYS A 72 97.72 -3.48 25.24
N GLN A 73 97.72 -4.16 26.38
CA GLN A 73 97.35 -3.61 27.69
C GLN A 73 95.99 -2.89 27.69
N CYS A 74 95.01 -3.44 26.95
CA CYS A 74 93.69 -2.86 26.81
C CYS A 74 92.60 -3.94 26.81
N ILE A 75 91.34 -3.51 26.91
CA ILE A 75 90.15 -4.38 26.91
C ILE A 75 89.21 -4.06 25.75
N THR A 76 89.75 -3.47 24.68
CA THR A 76 88.96 -2.88 23.60
C THR A 76 88.11 -3.90 22.86
N SER A 77 88.63 -5.12 22.58
CA SER A 77 87.84 -6.15 21.90
C SER A 77 86.65 -6.64 22.73
N LEU A 78 86.78 -6.69 24.07
CA LEU A 78 85.66 -7.06 24.95
C LEU A 78 84.58 -5.98 24.99
N VAL A 79 84.98 -4.70 24.99
CA VAL A 79 84.04 -3.57 24.93
C VAL A 79 83.27 -3.58 23.62
N GLN A 80 83.96 -3.75 22.48
CA GLN A 80 83.35 -3.85 21.15
C GLN A 80 82.37 -5.02 21.06
N LEU A 81 82.72 -6.17 21.63
CA LEU A 81 81.85 -7.34 21.66
C LEU A 81 80.56 -7.08 22.46
N GLY A 82 80.65 -6.38 23.60
CA GLY A 82 79.47 -5.94 24.36
C GLY A 82 78.58 -4.98 23.56
N GLU A 83 79.19 -4.07 22.81
CA GLU A 83 78.49 -3.14 21.92
C GLU A 83 77.81 -3.84 20.74
N GLU A 84 78.34 -4.97 20.25
CA GLU A 84 77.75 -5.78 19.17
C GLU A 84 76.63 -6.73 19.63
N GLU A 85 76.64 -7.20 20.89
CA GLU A 85 75.63 -8.12 21.43
C GLU A 85 74.33 -7.41 21.84
N GLU A 86 74.41 -6.20 22.38
CA GLU A 86 73.25 -5.39 22.77
C GLU A 86 72.25 -5.12 21.62
N PRO A 87 72.64 -4.73 20.39
CA PRO A 87 71.71 -4.54 19.28
C PRO A 87 71.05 -5.85 18.85
N LYS A 88 71.75 -6.99 18.93
CA LYS A 88 71.17 -8.31 18.60
C LYS A 88 70.07 -8.69 19.58
N LYS A 89 70.27 -8.45 20.89
CA LYS A 89 69.22 -8.66 21.90
C LYS A 89 68.00 -7.78 21.67
N ARG A 90 68.21 -6.50 21.34
CA ARG A 90 67.13 -5.55 21.01
C ARG A 90 66.36 -5.98 19.75
N ASP A 91 67.05 -6.41 18.70
CA ASP A 91 66.43 -6.94 17.48
C ASP A 91 65.60 -8.21 17.77
N HIS A 92 66.14 -9.14 18.57
CA HIS A 92 65.41 -10.34 18.98
C HIS A 92 64.14 -10.01 19.79
N GLN A 93 64.20 -9.00 20.65
CA GLN A 93 63.04 -8.56 21.42
C GLN A 93 61.99 -7.91 20.51
N MET A 94 62.39 -6.98 19.64
CA MET A 94 61.49 -6.36 18.65
C MET A 94 60.81 -7.42 17.76
N ARG A 95 61.54 -8.43 17.29
CA ARG A 95 60.95 -9.52 16.48
C ARG A 95 59.92 -10.32 17.25
N ARG A 96 60.13 -10.56 18.56
CA ARG A 96 59.15 -11.26 19.39
C ARG A 96 57.89 -10.42 19.60
N GLU A 97 58.04 -9.12 19.83
CA GLU A 97 56.93 -8.18 19.97
C GLU A 97 56.14 -8.06 18.66
N ALA A 98 56.81 -7.83 17.54
CA ALA A 98 56.21 -7.79 16.22
C ALA A 98 55.46 -9.08 15.87
N LYS A 99 55.99 -10.26 16.28
CA LYS A 99 55.29 -11.54 16.09
C LYS A 99 54.00 -11.61 16.90
N LYS A 100 54.02 -11.17 18.17
CA LYS A 100 52.82 -11.13 19.03
C LYS A 100 51.78 -10.17 18.48
N GLU A 101 52.20 -8.98 18.05
CA GLU A 101 51.32 -7.99 17.43
C GLU A 101 50.68 -8.52 16.15
N MET A 102 51.47 -9.14 15.27
CA MET A 102 50.97 -9.77 14.05
C MET A 102 49.94 -10.87 14.35
N GLU A 103 50.16 -11.64 15.41
CA GLU A 103 49.22 -12.69 15.84
C GLU A 103 47.92 -12.11 16.38
N GLN A 104 47.97 -11.02 17.15
CA GLN A 104 46.79 -10.27 17.59
C GLN A 104 46.02 -9.66 16.42
N ILE A 105 46.72 -9.05 15.46
CA ILE A 105 46.11 -8.47 14.24
C ILE A 105 45.41 -9.57 13.43
N ASN A 106 46.06 -10.72 13.25
CA ASN A 106 45.46 -11.86 12.55
C ASN A 106 44.22 -12.41 13.26
N GLN A 107 44.23 -12.48 14.59
CA GLN A 107 43.05 -12.88 15.36
C GLN A 107 41.90 -11.87 15.20
N ALA A 108 42.19 -10.56 15.31
CA ALA A 108 41.21 -9.51 15.12
C ALA A 108 40.61 -9.55 13.69
N LEU A 109 41.43 -9.77 12.68
CA LEU A 109 40.99 -9.93 11.29
C LEU A 109 40.08 -11.14 11.10
N ARG A 110 40.36 -12.28 11.76
CA ARG A 110 39.49 -13.46 11.71
C ARG A 110 38.12 -13.17 12.30
N ILE A 111 38.07 -12.56 13.48
CA ILE A 111 36.80 -12.19 14.14
C ILE A 111 36.00 -11.24 13.24
N GLN A 112 36.65 -10.21 12.69
CA GLN A 112 35.98 -9.26 11.78
C GLN A 112 35.47 -9.94 10.51
N HIS A 113 36.21 -10.90 9.95
CA HIS A 113 35.76 -11.68 8.81
C HIS A 113 34.53 -12.53 9.14
N GLU A 114 34.53 -13.21 10.29
CA GLU A 114 33.38 -14.00 10.76
C GLU A 114 32.13 -13.14 11.00
N GLU A 115 32.28 -11.99 11.69
CA GLU A 115 31.19 -11.03 11.90
C GLU A 115 30.63 -10.50 10.58
N THR A 116 31.51 -10.18 9.61
CA THR A 116 31.09 -9.68 8.30
C THR A 116 30.33 -10.74 7.52
N GLN A 117 30.77 -12.00 7.61
CA GLN A 117 30.10 -13.13 6.98
C GLN A 117 28.73 -13.39 7.61
N GLU A 118 28.63 -13.33 8.93
CA GLU A 118 27.34 -13.47 9.64
C GLU A 118 26.36 -12.35 9.24
N LYS A 119 26.83 -11.11 9.19
CA LYS A 119 26.04 -9.96 8.72
C LYS A 119 25.59 -10.14 7.26
N LYS A 120 26.44 -10.71 6.41
CA LYS A 120 26.12 -10.99 5.01
C LYS A 120 25.02 -12.04 4.88
N GLU A 121 25.06 -13.12 5.67
CA GLU A 121 23.98 -14.12 5.67
C GLU A 121 22.67 -13.53 6.19
N LYS A 122 22.69 -12.77 7.30
CA LYS A 122 21.50 -12.04 7.79
C LYS A 122 20.92 -11.10 6.73
N LEU A 123 21.78 -10.41 5.97
CA LEU A 123 21.34 -9.53 4.88
C LEU A 123 20.68 -10.31 3.74
N LYS A 124 21.18 -11.49 3.39
CA LYS A 124 20.54 -12.36 2.40
C LYS A 124 19.17 -12.85 2.87
N ASP A 125 19.04 -13.23 4.13
CA ASP A 125 17.75 -13.65 4.71
C ASP A 125 16.73 -12.52 4.69
N LEU A 126 17.13 -11.31 5.10
CA LEU A 126 16.28 -10.12 5.01
C LEU A 126 15.90 -9.79 3.56
N SER A 127 16.85 -9.92 2.62
CA SER A 127 16.58 -9.74 1.18
C SER A 127 15.58 -10.77 0.65
N LYS A 128 15.63 -12.02 1.13
CA LYS A 128 14.62 -13.04 0.79
C LYS A 128 13.24 -12.67 1.35
N GLN A 129 13.17 -12.28 2.63
CA GLN A 129 11.92 -11.85 3.25
C GLN A 129 11.29 -10.65 2.53
N ALA A 130 12.11 -9.67 2.11
CA ALA A 130 11.65 -8.52 1.33
C ALA A 130 11.02 -8.96 -0.01
N ARG A 131 11.65 -9.90 -0.72
CA ARG A 131 11.09 -10.45 -1.96
C ARG A 131 9.78 -11.19 -1.73
N ASP A 132 9.69 -12.00 -0.67
CA ASP A 132 8.47 -12.74 -0.34
C ASP A 132 7.30 -11.80 0.00
N LEU A 133 7.57 -10.72 0.74
CA LEU A 133 6.58 -9.68 1.04
C LEU A 133 6.15 -8.91 -0.21
N GLN A 134 7.09 -8.59 -1.10
CA GLN A 134 6.79 -7.94 -2.36
C GLN A 134 5.87 -8.81 -3.24
N HIS A 135 6.17 -10.11 -3.37
CA HIS A 135 5.31 -11.04 -4.10
C HIS A 135 3.90 -11.11 -3.50
N LYS A 136 3.78 -11.15 -2.16
CA LYS A 136 2.47 -11.14 -1.48
C LYS A 136 1.69 -9.85 -1.76
N MET A 137 2.36 -8.70 -1.81
CA MET A 137 1.71 -7.43 -2.17
C MET A 137 1.22 -7.44 -3.61
N GLU A 138 2.03 -7.92 -4.55
CA GLU A 138 1.67 -8.03 -5.97
C GLU A 138 0.48 -8.99 -6.16
N ASP A 139 0.47 -10.14 -5.49
CA ASP A 139 -0.65 -11.08 -5.49
C ASP A 139 -1.95 -10.48 -4.95
N LEU A 140 -1.88 -9.75 -3.82
CA LEU A 140 -3.04 -9.08 -3.25
C LEU A 140 -3.56 -7.97 -4.16
N SER A 141 -2.66 -7.20 -4.78
CA SER A 141 -3.01 -6.18 -5.77
C SER A 141 -3.74 -6.79 -6.97
N ALA A 142 -3.23 -7.90 -7.51
CA ALA A 142 -3.86 -8.63 -8.61
C ALA A 142 -5.25 -9.17 -8.22
N LYS A 143 -5.39 -9.75 -7.02
CA LYS A 143 -6.68 -10.21 -6.49
C LYS A 143 -7.68 -9.07 -6.30
N MET A 144 -7.24 -7.92 -5.80
CA MET A 144 -8.09 -6.73 -5.67
C MET A 144 -8.53 -6.22 -7.05
N ALA A 145 -7.62 -6.14 -8.03
CA ALA A 145 -7.94 -5.72 -9.39
C ALA A 145 -8.95 -6.67 -10.05
N HIS A 146 -8.81 -7.99 -9.85
CA HIS A 146 -9.78 -8.97 -10.34
C HIS A 146 -11.14 -8.80 -9.67
N ARG A 147 -11.19 -8.64 -8.34
CA ARG A 147 -12.43 -8.42 -7.59
C ARG A 147 -13.14 -7.15 -8.07
N LYS A 148 -12.41 -6.04 -8.23
CA LYS A 148 -12.94 -4.78 -8.74
C LYS A 148 -13.56 -4.96 -10.12
N LYS A 149 -12.89 -5.65 -11.05
CA LYS A 149 -13.44 -5.95 -12.39
C LYS A 149 -14.73 -6.78 -12.33
N LEU A 150 -14.83 -7.69 -11.38
CA LEU A 150 -16.03 -8.50 -11.20
C LEU A 150 -17.19 -7.66 -10.65
N GLU A 151 -16.92 -6.80 -9.66
CA GLU A 151 -17.89 -5.86 -9.10
C GLU A 151 -18.37 -4.85 -10.15
N GLU A 152 -17.48 -4.29 -10.97
CA GLU A 152 -17.81 -3.40 -12.10
C GLU A 152 -18.76 -4.09 -13.08
N LYS A 153 -18.47 -5.33 -13.49
CA LYS A 153 -19.36 -6.10 -14.37
C LYS A 153 -20.73 -6.38 -13.75
N ASN A 154 -20.78 -6.62 -12.44
CA ASN A 154 -22.04 -6.85 -11.74
C ASN A 154 -22.89 -5.58 -11.70
N LEU A 155 -22.27 -4.44 -11.37
CA LEU A 155 -22.93 -3.13 -11.39
C LEU A 155 -23.42 -2.76 -12.79
N GLU A 156 -22.62 -3.01 -13.83
CA GLU A 156 -23.01 -2.80 -15.23
C GLU A 156 -24.25 -3.63 -15.60
N LEU A 157 -24.27 -4.91 -15.22
CA LEU A 157 -25.42 -5.79 -15.47
C LEU A 157 -26.68 -5.32 -14.73
N GLN A 158 -26.54 -4.90 -13.47
CA GLN A 158 -27.65 -4.34 -12.69
C GLN A 158 -28.18 -3.05 -13.32
N LEU A 159 -27.30 -2.15 -13.74
CA LEU A 159 -27.69 -0.89 -14.39
C LEU A 159 -28.43 -1.16 -15.71
N GLN A 160 -27.94 -2.09 -16.53
CA GLN A 160 -28.63 -2.49 -17.76
C GLN A 160 -29.99 -3.10 -17.50
N GLN A 161 -30.13 -3.92 -16.45
CA GLN A 161 -31.41 -4.50 -16.08
C GLN A 161 -32.40 -3.42 -15.64
N THR A 162 -32.02 -2.55 -14.71
CA THR A 162 -32.87 -1.45 -14.24
C THR A 162 -33.25 -0.50 -15.38
N GLN A 163 -32.31 -0.21 -16.30
CA GLN A 163 -32.61 0.61 -17.47
C GLN A 163 -33.65 -0.05 -18.37
N ARG A 164 -33.55 -1.36 -18.65
CA ARG A 164 -34.52 -2.09 -19.47
C ARG A 164 -35.90 -2.11 -18.82
N GLU A 165 -35.97 -2.40 -17.54
CA GLU A 165 -37.24 -2.39 -16.78
C GLU A 165 -37.87 -0.99 -16.80
N GLY A 166 -37.06 0.06 -16.60
CA GLY A 166 -37.50 1.45 -16.73
C GLY A 166 -38.04 1.78 -18.12
N SER A 167 -37.31 1.45 -19.18
CA SER A 167 -37.76 1.70 -20.56
C SER A 167 -39.00 0.89 -20.94
N GLN A 168 -39.21 -0.28 -20.37
CA GLN A 168 -40.44 -1.05 -20.57
C GLN A 168 -41.63 -0.39 -19.88
N ALA A 169 -41.45 0.04 -18.63
CA ALA A 169 -42.47 0.76 -17.87
C ALA A 169 -42.83 2.11 -18.54
N GLU A 170 -41.83 2.85 -19.03
CA GLU A 170 -42.01 4.10 -19.77
C GLU A 170 -42.89 3.90 -21.01
N LYS A 171 -42.59 2.89 -21.85
CA LYS A 171 -43.41 2.58 -23.04
C LYS A 171 -44.86 2.21 -22.69
N LEU A 172 -45.08 1.49 -21.59
CA LEU A 172 -46.42 1.13 -21.14
C LEU A 172 -47.20 2.38 -20.71
N LEU A 173 -46.56 3.27 -19.95
CA LEU A 173 -47.17 4.54 -19.53
C LEU A 173 -47.43 5.48 -20.70
N GLU A 174 -46.50 5.57 -21.67
CA GLU A 174 -46.70 6.33 -22.91
C GLU A 174 -47.93 5.83 -23.67
N HIS A 175 -48.06 4.52 -23.84
CA HIS A 175 -49.23 3.93 -24.51
C HIS A 175 -50.54 4.20 -23.75
N GLU A 176 -50.54 4.10 -22.43
CA GLU A 176 -51.71 4.43 -21.60
C GLU A 176 -52.06 5.92 -21.70
N GLN A 177 -51.06 6.80 -21.68
CA GLN A 177 -51.25 8.23 -21.86
C GLN A 177 -51.83 8.57 -23.24
N GLU A 178 -51.36 7.93 -24.31
CA GLU A 178 -51.93 8.09 -25.64
C GLU A 178 -53.40 7.63 -25.70
N LEU A 179 -53.72 6.50 -25.09
CA LEU A 179 -55.08 5.98 -25.06
C LEU A 179 -56.03 6.94 -24.34
N LEU A 180 -55.63 7.42 -23.15
CA LEU A 180 -56.40 8.40 -22.38
C LEU A 180 -56.54 9.71 -23.15
N GLN A 181 -55.49 10.19 -23.83
CA GLN A 181 -55.59 11.38 -24.67
C GLN A 181 -56.57 11.20 -25.83
N ARG A 182 -56.62 10.02 -26.47
CA ARG A 182 -57.60 9.71 -27.52
C ARG A 182 -59.02 9.70 -26.95
N GLN A 183 -59.23 9.09 -25.78
CA GLN A 183 -60.53 9.08 -25.10
C GLN A 183 -60.99 10.50 -24.77
N ILE A 184 -60.13 11.33 -24.18
CA ILE A 184 -60.46 12.73 -23.85
C ILE A 184 -60.84 13.50 -25.12
N LYS A 185 -60.10 13.34 -26.23
CA LYS A 185 -60.42 13.98 -27.51
C LYS A 185 -61.78 13.53 -28.06
N GLU A 186 -62.08 12.24 -27.97
CA GLU A 186 -63.36 11.69 -28.43
C GLU A 186 -64.53 12.15 -27.56
N GLU A 187 -64.40 12.11 -26.24
CA GLU A 187 -65.40 12.64 -25.31
C GLU A 187 -65.64 14.14 -25.54
N THR A 188 -64.58 14.92 -25.78
CA THR A 188 -64.70 16.35 -26.14
C THR A 188 -65.47 16.52 -27.45
N ARG A 189 -65.16 15.73 -28.48
CA ARG A 189 -65.85 15.77 -29.77
C ARG A 189 -67.33 15.42 -29.65
N VAL A 190 -67.66 14.33 -28.94
CA VAL A 190 -69.05 13.91 -28.70
C VAL A 190 -69.81 14.96 -27.88
N HIS A 191 -69.14 15.58 -26.89
CA HIS A 191 -69.73 16.67 -26.13
C HIS A 191 -70.08 17.87 -27.01
N GLU A 192 -69.16 18.32 -27.87
CA GLU A 192 -69.40 19.40 -28.84
C GLU A 192 -70.53 19.06 -29.83
N GLU A 193 -70.56 17.83 -30.36
CA GLU A 193 -71.65 17.34 -31.22
C GLU A 193 -73.00 17.34 -30.49
N SER A 194 -73.03 16.95 -29.21
CA SER A 194 -74.23 16.97 -28.37
C SER A 194 -74.70 18.41 -28.07
N GLU A 195 -73.79 19.31 -27.73
CA GLU A 195 -74.10 20.72 -27.48
C GLU A 195 -74.68 21.39 -28.74
N THR A 196 -74.07 21.16 -29.91
CA THR A 196 -74.57 21.70 -31.18
C THR A 196 -75.93 21.10 -31.58
N PHE A 197 -76.18 19.83 -31.29
CA PHE A 197 -77.49 19.20 -31.48
C PHE A 197 -78.56 19.85 -30.59
N LEU A 198 -78.27 20.04 -29.30
CA LEU A 198 -79.18 20.69 -28.36
C LEU A 198 -79.46 22.15 -28.72
N GLN A 199 -78.42 22.90 -29.13
CA GLN A 199 -78.57 24.27 -29.62
C GLN A 199 -79.54 24.35 -30.81
N ARG A 200 -79.33 23.52 -31.84
CA ARG A 200 -80.24 23.45 -33.01
C ARG A 200 -81.66 23.08 -32.62
N ARG A 201 -81.84 22.14 -31.69
CA ARG A 201 -83.17 21.74 -31.23
C ARG A 201 -83.90 22.90 -30.54
N ASN A 202 -83.21 23.62 -29.66
CA ASN A 202 -83.76 24.78 -28.97
C ASN A 202 -84.09 25.93 -29.93
N GLU A 203 -83.28 26.13 -30.98
CA GLU A 203 -83.58 27.10 -32.05
C GLU A 203 -84.86 26.74 -32.80
N ILE A 204 -85.01 25.48 -33.22
CA ILE A 204 -86.23 24.99 -33.88
C ILE A 204 -87.46 25.12 -32.97
N ASP A 205 -87.35 24.67 -31.72
CA ASP A 205 -88.45 24.76 -30.75
C ASP A 205 -88.82 26.25 -30.49
N GLY A 206 -87.84 27.16 -30.45
CA GLY A 206 -88.06 28.60 -30.34
C GLY A 206 -88.76 29.21 -31.57
N ASP A 207 -88.34 28.83 -32.78
CA ASP A 207 -88.96 29.27 -34.03
C ASP A 207 -90.41 28.76 -34.14
N GLU A 208 -90.67 27.51 -33.74
CA GLU A 208 -92.02 26.93 -33.68
C GLU A 208 -92.91 27.67 -32.66
N GLU A 209 -92.37 28.02 -31.49
CA GLU A 209 -93.08 28.80 -30.49
C GLU A 209 -93.44 30.20 -30.99
N ASP A 210 -92.52 30.87 -31.68
CA ASP A 210 -92.72 32.18 -32.30
C ASP A 210 -93.76 32.12 -33.42
N GLU A 211 -93.71 31.10 -34.27
CA GLU A 211 -94.73 30.87 -35.31
C GLU A 211 -96.10 30.59 -34.68
N GLN A 212 -96.15 29.77 -33.62
CA GLN A 212 -97.38 29.51 -32.88
C GLN A 212 -97.91 30.77 -32.18
N ALA A 213 -97.03 31.64 -31.68
CA ALA A 213 -97.39 32.94 -31.12
C ALA A 213 -97.96 33.88 -32.19
N LYS A 214 -97.34 33.95 -33.39
CA LYS A 214 -97.85 34.70 -34.54
C LYS A 214 -99.22 34.18 -34.98
N ALA A 215 -99.39 32.87 -35.13
CA ALA A 215 -100.68 32.25 -35.48
C ALA A 215 -101.77 32.55 -34.44
N ARG A 216 -101.42 32.50 -33.15
CA ARG A 216 -102.31 32.91 -32.05
C ARG A 216 -102.67 34.39 -32.13
N ALA A 217 -101.73 35.27 -32.46
CA ALA A 217 -101.98 36.70 -32.64
C ALA A 217 -102.90 36.98 -33.85
N VAL A 218 -102.64 36.36 -35.01
CA VAL A 218 -103.51 36.44 -36.19
C VAL A 218 -104.92 35.98 -35.86
N THR A 219 -105.07 34.85 -35.16
CA THR A 219 -106.37 34.33 -34.73
C THR A 219 -107.09 35.33 -33.80
N LYS A 220 -106.38 35.93 -32.84
CA LYS A 220 -106.92 36.97 -31.96
C LYS A 220 -107.37 38.20 -32.75
N VAL A 221 -106.57 38.69 -33.70
CA VAL A 221 -106.91 39.83 -34.56
C VAL A 221 -108.14 39.53 -35.43
N GLN A 222 -108.19 38.33 -36.04
CA GLN A 222 -109.34 37.88 -36.82
C GLN A 222 -110.62 37.78 -35.97
N ALA A 223 -110.53 37.18 -34.78
CA ALA A 223 -111.65 37.07 -33.85
C ALA A 223 -112.13 38.47 -33.39
N TRP A 224 -111.20 39.37 -33.09
CA TRP A 224 -111.50 40.77 -32.76
C TRP A 224 -112.20 41.48 -33.91
N TRP A 225 -111.70 41.35 -35.15
CA TRP A 225 -112.31 41.93 -36.35
C TRP A 225 -113.71 41.38 -36.61
N ARG A 226 -113.90 40.06 -36.55
CA ARG A 226 -115.24 39.42 -36.65
C ARG A 226 -116.20 39.99 -35.61
N GLY A 227 -115.77 40.10 -34.35
CA GLY A 227 -116.57 40.71 -33.29
C GLY A 227 -116.86 42.20 -33.53
N CYS A 228 -115.91 42.95 -34.10
CA CYS A 228 -116.08 44.35 -34.47
C CYS A 228 -117.09 44.51 -35.61
N MET A 229 -117.01 43.70 -36.67
CA MET A 229 -117.98 43.66 -37.77
C MET A 229 -119.41 43.46 -37.27
N VAL A 230 -119.61 42.53 -36.32
CA VAL A 230 -120.93 42.27 -35.72
C VAL A 230 -121.42 43.47 -34.88
N ARG A 231 -120.55 44.05 -34.03
CA ARG A 231 -120.96 45.17 -33.14
C ARG A 231 -121.23 46.46 -33.89
N ARG A 232 -120.46 46.75 -34.94
CA ARG A 232 -120.56 47.97 -35.76
C ARG A 232 -121.44 47.80 -37.00
N CYS A 233 -122.02 46.61 -37.22
CA CYS A 233 -122.88 46.28 -38.37
C CYS A 233 -122.21 46.57 -39.73
N LEU A 234 -120.93 46.23 -39.84
CA LEU A 234 -120.18 46.38 -41.09
C LEU A 234 -120.38 45.11 -41.95
N GLY A 235 -120.88 45.29 -43.17
CA GLY A 235 -121.25 44.20 -44.09
C GLY A 235 -122.68 43.68 -43.87
N SER A 236 -122.99 42.49 -44.38
CA SER A 236 -124.36 41.91 -44.41
C SER A 236 -124.96 41.50 -43.05
N PHE A 237 -124.34 41.91 -41.93
CA PHE A 237 -124.83 41.62 -40.59
C PHE A 237 -125.82 42.71 -40.14
N LYS A 238 -127.10 42.47 -40.41
CA LYS A 238 -128.21 43.22 -39.80
C LYS A 238 -128.46 42.72 -38.37
N LYS A 239 -128.64 43.65 -37.42
CA LYS A 239 -129.21 43.33 -36.10
C LYS A 239 -130.66 42.90 -36.30
N GLU A 240 -130.97 41.63 -36.09
CA GLU A 240 -132.34 41.21 -35.79
C GLU A 240 -132.60 41.44 -34.29
N GLU A 241 -133.62 42.26 -34.01
CA GLU A 241 -134.13 42.51 -32.67
C GLU A 241 -134.87 41.27 -32.13
N ASP A 242 -134.51 40.92 -30.89
CA ASP A 242 -135.29 40.26 -29.84
C ASP A 242 -136.21 39.06 -30.16
N LYS A 243 -135.86 37.90 -29.57
CA LYS A 243 -136.83 37.15 -28.73
C LYS A 243 -136.22 36.62 -27.43
N LYS A 244 -136.94 36.99 -26.36
CA LYS A 244 -136.67 36.89 -24.92
C LYS A 244 -137.17 35.55 -24.34
N GLY A 245 -136.39 34.98 -23.43
CA GLY A 245 -136.78 33.91 -22.47
C GLY A 245 -136.17 32.54 -22.78
N LYS A 246 -135.65 31.75 -21.83
CA LYS A 246 -136.09 31.57 -20.44
C LYS A 246 -134.96 30.96 -19.59
N LYS A 247 -134.78 31.50 -18.38
CA LYS A 247 -133.86 31.06 -17.33
C LYS A 247 -134.24 29.66 -16.80
N LYS A 248 -133.28 28.72 -16.72
CA LYS A 248 -133.35 27.58 -15.80
C LYS A 248 -131.96 27.19 -15.28
N LYS A 249 -131.81 27.33 -13.96
CA LYS A 249 -130.70 26.90 -13.11
C LYS A 249 -130.95 25.45 -12.67
N LYS A 250 -129.96 24.56 -12.84
CA LYS A 250 -129.73 23.32 -12.06
C LYS A 250 -128.37 22.76 -12.49
N GLU A 251 -127.31 22.87 -11.69
CA GLU A 251 -126.97 22.02 -10.52
C GLU A 251 -126.50 20.61 -10.92
N GLY A 252 -125.39 20.19 -10.34
CA GLY A 252 -124.40 19.30 -10.94
C GLY A 252 -124.75 17.82 -11.06
N LYS A 253 -123.88 17.09 -11.76
CA LYS A 253 -123.71 15.65 -11.50
C LYS A 253 -122.29 15.16 -11.80
N LYS A 254 -121.67 14.74 -10.71
CA LYS A 254 -120.44 13.97 -10.54
C LYS A 254 -120.68 12.50 -10.96
N LYS A 255 -119.78 11.90 -11.75
CA LYS A 255 -119.50 10.45 -11.94
C LYS A 255 -118.30 10.40 -12.91
N LYS A 256 -117.05 10.02 -12.58
CA LYS A 256 -116.42 8.87 -11.89
C LYS A 256 -116.58 7.51 -12.61
N LYS A 257 -115.40 6.88 -12.80
CA LYS A 257 -115.00 5.56 -13.33
C LYS A 257 -114.75 5.54 -14.84
N LYS A 258 -113.61 5.05 -15.34
CA LYS A 258 -112.69 4.03 -14.79
C LYS A 258 -111.25 4.39 -15.10
#